data_AF-A0A670JDY3-F1
#
_entry.id   AF-A0A670JDY3-F1
#
_cell.length_a   1.000
_cell.length_b   1.000
_cell.length_c   1.000
_cell.angle_alpha   90.00
_cell.angle_beta   90.00
_cell.angle_gamma   90.00
#
_symmetry.space_group_name_H-M   'P 1'
#
loop_
_entity.id
_entity.type
_entity.pdbx_description
1 polymer ?
#
loop_
_entity_poly.entity_id
_entity_poly.type
_entity_poly.pdbx_seq_one_letter_code
_entity_poly.pdbx_strand_id
1 'polypeptide(L)'
;LPGPTIIKDKEVFQRLSFLYQAVHCILRQNPENQELARFYCHTQKQHQPAAHVKTGSICKSCFSPLVPGVSSTLRQRKPHNQQCTIVRCLSCGFTKRFLSNPDNKLWSEQPKALLEKQTPPREGAKASGQTPSSVQQPPPPQVLLSRKGNTNCKFWTSQPSCL
;
A
#
# COMPACT_ATOMS: atom_id res chain seq x y z
N LEU A 1 4.81 15.15 -34.02
CA LEU A 1 4.26 13.77 -34.02
C LEU A 1 4.85 13.03 -32.81
N PRO A 2 4.09 12.75 -31.73
CA PRO A 2 4.64 12.00 -30.63
C PRO A 2 4.63 10.51 -31.01
N GLY A 3 5.82 9.94 -31.21
CA GLY A 3 6.04 8.50 -31.37
C GLY A 3 5.83 7.71 -30.07
N PRO A 4 6.02 6.38 -30.06
CA PRO A 4 5.42 5.47 -29.09
C PRO A 4 6.04 5.59 -27.69
N THR A 5 5.44 6.41 -26.84
CA THR A 5 5.77 6.50 -25.40
C THR A 5 5.26 5.29 -24.60
N ILE A 6 4.26 4.59 -25.14
CA ILE A 6 3.51 3.51 -24.48
C ILE A 6 4.41 2.36 -23.99
N ILE A 7 5.47 1.99 -24.74
CA ILE A 7 6.35 0.86 -24.37
C ILE A 7 7.25 1.26 -23.18
N LYS A 8 7.75 2.49 -23.17
CA LYS A 8 8.62 2.99 -22.10
C LYS A 8 7.87 3.09 -20.76
N ASP A 9 6.62 3.53 -20.81
CA ASP A 9 5.76 3.63 -19.62
C ASP A 9 5.43 2.25 -19.03
N LYS A 10 5.25 1.23 -19.90
CA LYS A 10 5.03 -0.16 -19.47
C LYS A 10 6.23 -0.75 -18.73
N GLU A 11 7.45 -0.57 -19.24
CA GLU A 11 8.65 -1.08 -18.57
C GLU A 11 8.87 -0.41 -17.22
N VAL A 12 8.69 0.92 -17.14
CA VAL A 12 8.81 1.66 -15.88
C VAL A 12 7.78 1.16 -14.86
N PHE A 13 6.53 0.97 -15.29
CA PHE A 13 5.48 0.43 -14.43
C PHE A 13 5.80 -0.99 -13.92
N GLN A 14 6.28 -1.87 -14.79
CA GLN A 14 6.70 -3.23 -14.40
C GLN A 14 7.83 -3.21 -13.38
N ARG A 15 8.86 -2.37 -13.60
CA ARG A 15 9.99 -2.21 -12.66
C ARG A 15 9.53 -1.70 -11.30
N LEU A 16 8.68 -0.66 -11.27
CA LEU A 16 8.14 -0.11 -10.02
C LEU A 16 7.27 -1.14 -9.28
N SER A 17 6.47 -1.93 -10.01
CA SER A 17 5.63 -2.98 -9.44
C SER A 17 6.45 -4.10 -8.83
N PHE A 18 7.50 -4.54 -9.52
CA PHE A 18 8.43 -5.55 -9.02
C PHE A 18 9.13 -5.09 -7.74
N LEU A 19 9.67 -3.87 -7.72
CA LEU A 19 10.34 -3.31 -6.54
C LEU A 19 9.40 -3.20 -5.34
N TYR A 20 8.16 -2.78 -5.57
CA TYR A 20 7.14 -2.72 -4.52
C TYR A 20 6.87 -4.11 -3.91
N GLN A 21 6.69 -5.14 -4.75
CA GLN A 21 6.48 -6.51 -4.29
C GLN A 21 7.69 -7.08 -3.54
N ALA A 22 8.91 -6.82 -4.04
CA ALA A 22 10.14 -7.26 -3.39
C ALA A 22 10.26 -6.72 -1.97
N VAL A 23 10.00 -5.42 -1.76
CA VAL A 23 9.99 -4.77 -0.44
C VAL A 23 9.04 -5.49 0.52
N HIS A 24 7.79 -5.75 0.09
CA HIS A 24 6.82 -6.43 0.93
C HIS A 24 7.17 -7.89 1.20
N CYS A 25 7.80 -8.57 0.24
CA CYS A 25 8.26 -9.95 0.40
C CYS A 25 9.36 -10.04 1.47
N ILE A 26 10.36 -9.14 1.42
CA ILE A 26 11.47 -9.09 2.39
C ILE A 26 10.95 -8.85 3.80
N LEU A 27 10.07 -7.85 3.97
CA LEU A 27 9.51 -7.52 5.28
C LEU A 27 8.65 -8.66 5.85
N ARG A 28 8.03 -9.48 5.00
CA ARG A 28 7.24 -10.63 5.42
C ARG A 28 8.12 -11.81 5.83
N GLN A 29 9.24 -12.02 5.14
CA GLN A 29 10.17 -13.09 5.46
C GLN A 29 10.99 -12.77 6.71
N ASN A 30 11.56 -11.55 6.78
CA ASN A 30 12.45 -11.13 7.85
C ASN A 30 12.23 -9.64 8.15
N PRO A 31 11.47 -9.29 9.19
CA PRO A 31 11.16 -7.89 9.51
C PRO A 31 12.38 -7.09 10.00
N GLU A 32 13.45 -7.74 10.43
CA GLU A 32 14.70 -7.07 10.87
C GLU A 32 15.51 -6.49 9.69
N ASN A 33 15.34 -7.04 8.48
CA ASN A 33 16.09 -6.65 7.27
C ASN A 33 15.57 -5.34 6.65
N GLN A 34 15.45 -4.29 7.46
CA GLN A 34 14.94 -2.98 7.07
C GLN A 34 15.85 -2.26 6.07
N GLU A 35 17.17 -2.48 6.12
CA GLU A 35 18.12 -1.82 5.21
C GLU A 35 17.94 -2.27 3.76
N LEU A 36 17.72 -3.57 3.53
CA LEU A 36 17.46 -4.08 2.19
C LEU A 36 16.15 -3.51 1.63
N ALA A 37 15.11 -3.40 2.47
CA ALA A 37 13.86 -2.79 2.08
C ALA A 37 14.02 -1.28 1.75
N ARG A 38 14.85 -0.55 2.50
CA ARG A 38 15.20 0.85 2.21
C ARG A 38 15.92 1.00 0.88
N PHE A 39 16.87 0.11 0.58
CA PHE A 39 17.59 0.10 -0.69
C PHE A 39 16.61 -0.02 -1.87
N TYR A 40 15.69 -0.98 -1.83
CA TYR A 40 14.69 -1.13 -2.89
C TYR A 40 13.75 0.07 -3.00
N CYS A 41 13.33 0.67 -1.88
CA CYS A 41 12.54 1.90 -1.90
C CYS A 41 13.30 3.09 -2.48
N HIS A 42 14.62 3.19 -2.24
CA HIS A 42 15.46 4.22 -2.85
C HIS A 42 15.55 4.02 -4.37
N THR A 43 15.83 2.80 -4.83
CA THR A 43 15.84 2.44 -6.25
C THR A 43 14.49 2.70 -6.92
N GLN A 44 13.38 2.38 -6.24
CA GLN A 44 12.03 2.70 -6.71
C GLN A 44 11.85 4.20 -6.90
N LYS A 45 12.41 5.04 -6.02
CA LYS A 45 12.35 6.49 -6.15
C LYS A 45 13.13 7.01 -7.36
N GLN A 46 14.29 6.42 -7.66
CA GLN A 46 15.12 6.80 -8.81
C GLN A 46 14.42 6.54 -10.15
N HIS A 47 13.67 5.44 -10.25
CA HIS A 47 12.93 5.08 -11.47
C HIS A 47 11.54 5.71 -11.57
N GLN A 48 11.04 6.32 -10.50
CA GLN A 48 9.69 6.89 -10.48
C GLN A 48 9.66 8.21 -11.27
N PRO A 49 8.91 8.29 -12.40
CA PRO A 49 8.77 9.54 -13.12
C PRO A 49 8.01 10.57 -12.28
N ALA A 50 8.31 11.85 -12.46
CA ALA A 50 7.71 12.94 -11.68
C ALA A 50 6.17 12.98 -11.77
N ALA A 51 5.60 12.46 -12.86
CA ALA A 51 4.16 12.35 -13.10
C ALA A 51 3.48 11.19 -12.33
N HIS A 52 4.24 10.26 -11.73
CA HIS A 52 3.65 9.13 -11.03
C HIS A 52 3.11 9.55 -9.66
N VAL A 53 1.97 8.98 -9.25
CA VAL A 53 1.37 9.23 -7.93
C VAL A 53 2.40 8.92 -6.84
N LYS A 54 2.67 9.91 -5.99
CA LYS A 54 3.60 9.78 -4.86
C LYS A 54 3.12 8.65 -3.95
N THR A 55 3.94 7.62 -3.80
CA THR A 55 3.63 6.48 -2.94
C THR A 55 3.60 6.95 -1.48
N GLY A 56 2.41 6.94 -0.89
CA GLY A 56 2.19 7.27 0.52
C GLY A 56 2.97 6.35 1.47
N SER A 57 3.34 5.15 1.00
CA SER A 57 3.97 4.04 1.71
C SER A 57 5.48 4.15 1.92
N ILE A 58 6.19 5.17 1.41
CA ILE A 58 7.66 5.31 1.57
C ILE A 58 8.02 6.59 2.31
N CYS A 59 8.94 6.53 3.27
CA CYS A 59 9.44 7.71 3.98
C CYS A 59 10.17 8.68 3.04
N LYS A 60 9.94 9.99 3.18
CA LYS A 60 10.55 11.01 2.32
C LYS A 60 12.01 11.31 2.66
N SER A 61 12.42 11.07 3.90
CA SER A 61 13.78 11.37 4.39
C SER A 61 14.71 10.17 4.25
N CYS A 62 14.39 9.04 4.90
CA CYS A 62 15.27 7.87 4.94
C CYS A 62 14.88 6.73 3.97
N PHE A 63 13.90 6.94 3.09
CA PHE A 63 13.38 5.93 2.15
C PHE A 63 12.89 4.61 2.78
N SER A 64 12.69 4.56 4.10
CA SER A 64 12.13 3.37 4.76
C SER A 64 10.68 3.12 4.32
N PRO A 65 10.29 1.86 4.02
CA PRO A 65 8.89 1.53 3.82
C PRO A 65 8.12 1.84 5.10
N LEU A 66 6.93 2.41 5.00
CA LEU A 66 6.04 2.77 6.12
C LEU A 66 4.99 1.68 6.28
N VAL A 67 5.36 0.63 6.99
CA VAL A 67 4.46 -0.47 7.37
C VAL A 67 4.00 -0.23 8.80
N PRO A 68 2.68 -0.12 9.05
CA PRO A 68 2.16 0.05 10.41
C PRO A 68 2.59 -1.11 11.31
N GLY A 69 3.11 -0.78 12.50
CA GLY A 69 3.51 -1.77 13.51
C GLY A 69 4.93 -2.32 13.36
N VAL A 70 5.57 -2.16 12.19
CA VAL A 70 6.95 -2.61 11.96
C VAL A 70 7.92 -1.43 11.89
N SER A 71 7.74 -0.56 10.89
CA SER A 71 8.67 0.54 10.59
C SER A 71 8.04 1.93 10.78
N SER A 72 6.75 1.97 11.08
CA SER A 72 6.01 3.20 11.30
C SER A 72 4.88 3.01 12.30
N THR A 73 4.53 4.10 12.99
CA THR A 73 3.33 4.16 13.84
C THR A 73 2.26 4.95 13.12
N LEU A 74 1.04 4.42 13.10
CA LEU A 74 -0.14 5.08 12.58
C LEU A 74 -1.04 5.50 13.74
N ARG A 75 -1.39 6.79 13.82
CA ARG A 75 -2.31 7.33 14.84
C ARG A 75 -3.38 8.16 14.16
N GLN A 76 -4.63 7.91 14.50
CA GLN A 76 -5.73 8.79 14.12
C GLN A 76 -5.95 9.83 15.23
N ARG A 77 -6.07 11.10 14.83
CA ARG A 77 -6.33 12.23 15.72
C ARG A 77 -7.45 13.06 15.13
N LYS A 78 -8.12 13.85 15.98
CA LYS A 78 -9.14 14.83 15.56
C LYS A 78 -8.79 16.24 16.01
N PRO A 79 -7.71 16.86 15.52
CA PRO A 79 -7.44 18.27 15.81
C PRO A 79 -8.55 19.14 15.21
N HIS A 80 -9.12 20.06 16.00
CA HIS A 80 -10.10 21.05 15.53
C HIS A 80 -11.26 20.42 14.70
N ASN A 81 -11.81 19.31 15.20
CA ASN A 81 -12.92 18.56 14.58
C ASN A 81 -12.64 17.97 13.17
N GLN A 82 -11.39 17.98 12.70
CA GLN A 82 -10.99 17.34 11.44
C GLN A 82 -10.25 16.03 11.74
N GLN A 83 -10.68 14.92 11.13
CA GLN A 83 -10.00 13.64 11.34
C GLN A 83 -8.71 13.58 10.51
N CYS A 84 -7.60 13.26 11.16
CA CYS A 84 -6.28 13.21 10.56
C CYS A 84 -5.59 11.89 10.91
N THR A 85 -5.09 11.19 9.90
CA THR A 85 -4.22 10.03 10.07
C THR A 85 -2.76 10.48 10.02
N ILE A 86 -2.05 10.31 11.12
CA ILE A 86 -0.65 10.68 11.28
C ILE A 86 0.19 9.41 11.21
N VAL A 87 1.09 9.34 10.23
CA VAL A 87 2.04 8.24 10.07
C VAL A 87 3.44 8.74 10.41
N ARG A 88 4.05 8.22 11.47
CA ARG A 88 5.41 8.58 11.91
C ARG A 88 6.37 7.44 11.62
N CYS A 89 7.47 7.72 10.95
CA CYS A 89 8.56 6.78 10.73
C CYS A 89 9.33 6.54 12.03
N LEU A 90 9.59 5.27 12.36
CA LEU A 90 10.36 4.91 13.55
C LEU A 90 11.87 5.09 13.35
N SER A 91 12.36 4.96 12.12
CA SER A 91 13.79 5.05 11.80
C SER A 91 14.35 6.48 11.85
N CYS A 92 13.59 7.48 11.37
CA CYS A 92 14.06 8.88 11.27
C CYS A 92 13.14 9.91 11.93
N GLY A 93 11.96 9.51 12.42
CA GLY A 93 10.99 10.42 13.03
C GLY A 93 10.14 11.25 12.06
N PHE A 94 10.39 11.18 10.74
CA PHE A 94 9.59 11.93 9.76
C PHE A 94 8.10 11.56 9.85
N THR A 95 7.24 12.57 9.79
CA THR A 95 5.80 12.41 10.00
C THR A 95 5.02 12.86 8.77
N LYS A 96 4.19 11.96 8.23
CA LYS A 96 3.19 12.25 7.20
C LYS A 96 1.82 12.45 7.85
N ARG A 97 1.07 13.43 7.35
CA ARG A 97 -0.31 13.71 7.79
C ARG A 97 -1.23 13.54 6.59
N PHE A 98 -2.25 12.71 6.78
CA PHE A 98 -3.32 12.50 5.81
C PHE A 98 -4.62 13.04 6.42
N LEU A 99 -5.22 14.03 5.77
CA LEU A 99 -6.53 14.54 6.15
C LEU A 99 -7.58 13.54 5.70
N SER A 100 -8.44 13.12 6.62
CA SER A 100 -9.55 12.20 6.40
C SER A 100 -10.83 13.01 6.41
N ASN A 101 -11.13 13.66 5.29
CA ASN A 101 -12.40 14.36 5.10
C ASN A 101 -13.39 13.37 4.47
N PRO A 102 -14.60 13.19 5.05
CA PRO A 102 -15.59 12.25 4.51
C PRO A 102 -16.07 12.61 3.10
N ASP A 103 -15.99 13.90 2.73
CA ASP A 103 -16.42 14.38 1.41
C ASP A 103 -15.34 14.22 0.32
N ASN A 104 -14.08 13.97 0.70
CA ASN A 104 -12.98 13.78 -0.25
C ASN A 104 -12.87 12.33 -0.68
N LYS A 105 -13.29 12.04 -1.92
CA LYS A 105 -13.07 10.74 -2.56
C LYS A 105 -11.68 10.68 -3.21
N LEU A 106 -10.94 9.60 -2.98
CA LEU A 106 -9.65 9.39 -3.64
C LEU A 106 -9.87 9.29 -5.16
N TRP A 107 -8.93 9.78 -5.97
CA TRP A 107 -9.05 9.67 -7.45
C TRP A 107 -9.36 8.23 -7.90
N SER A 108 -8.71 7.24 -7.28
CA SER A 108 -8.91 5.81 -7.58
C SER A 108 -10.32 5.28 -7.30
N GLU A 109 -11.10 5.96 -6.44
CA GLU A 109 -12.47 5.57 -6.07
C GLU A 109 -13.51 6.27 -6.96
N GLN A 110 -13.09 7.22 -7.79
CA GLN A 110 -14.00 7.93 -8.68
C GLN A 110 -14.36 7.05 -9.89
N PRO A 111 -15.63 7.01 -10.30
CA PRO A 111 -16.08 6.15 -11.41
C PRO A 111 -15.37 6.47 -12.74
N LYS A 112 -14.96 7.73 -12.94
CA LYS A 112 -14.16 8.16 -14.11
C LYS A 112 -12.79 7.47 -14.18
N ALA A 113 -12.20 7.09 -13.04
CA ALA A 113 -10.89 6.45 -12.98
C ALA A 113 -10.94 4.92 -13.18
N LEU A 114 -12.11 4.29 -13.03
CA LEU A 114 -12.28 2.84 -13.13
C LEU A 114 -12.47 2.35 -14.58
N LEU A 115 -12.80 3.25 -15.52
CA LEU A 115 -13.21 2.92 -16.89
C LEU A 115 -12.12 2.18 -17.69
N GLU A 116 -10.84 2.28 -17.29
CA GLU A 116 -9.72 1.64 -17.99
C GLU A 116 -9.58 0.13 -17.75
N LYS A 117 -10.29 -0.46 -16.77
CA LYS A 117 -10.18 -1.90 -16.45
C LYS A 117 -11.15 -2.79 -17.23
N GLN A 118 -12.00 -2.23 -18.10
CA GLN A 118 -13.06 -2.95 -18.80
C GLN A 118 -12.93 -2.84 -20.33
N THR A 119 -11.83 -3.30 -20.89
CA THR A 119 -11.81 -3.66 -22.32
C THR A 119 -11.00 -4.94 -22.51
N PRO A 120 -11.62 -6.14 -22.41
CA PRO A 120 -11.01 -7.30 -23.05
C PRO A 120 -11.02 -7.05 -24.57
N PRO A 121 -9.91 -7.28 -25.29
CA PRO A 121 -9.97 -7.46 -26.74
C PRO A 121 -10.86 -8.67 -27.02
N ARG A 122 -12.07 -8.44 -27.52
CA ARG A 122 -12.91 -9.50 -28.07
C ARG A 122 -12.43 -9.74 -29.50
N GLU A 123 -11.52 -10.68 -29.68
CA GLU A 123 -11.20 -11.23 -30.98
C GLU A 123 -11.57 -12.72 -31.03
N GLY A 124 -12.57 -13.02 -31.86
CA GLY A 124 -12.73 -14.27 -32.61
C GLY A 124 -12.74 -15.59 -31.84
N ALA A 125 -13.93 -16.13 -31.61
CA ALA A 125 -14.11 -17.55 -31.35
C ALA A 125 -13.68 -18.39 -32.57
N LYS A 126 -12.67 -19.27 -32.41
CA LYS A 126 -12.70 -20.66 -32.91
C LYS A 126 -11.93 -21.57 -31.95
N ALA A 127 -12.52 -22.73 -31.70
CA ALA A 127 -12.13 -23.73 -30.72
C ALA A 127 -10.87 -24.51 -31.13
N SER A 128 -10.02 -24.84 -30.14
CA SER A 128 -9.57 -26.21 -29.84
C SER A 128 -8.68 -26.19 -28.60
N GLY A 129 -8.80 -27.24 -27.79
CA GLY A 129 -8.43 -27.24 -26.39
C GLY A 129 -6.94 -27.20 -26.09
N GLN A 130 -6.64 -26.67 -24.91
CA GLN A 130 -5.63 -27.16 -23.98
C GLN A 130 -5.78 -26.40 -22.65
N THR A 131 -6.03 -27.16 -21.59
CA THR A 131 -6.01 -26.72 -20.20
C THR A 131 -4.59 -26.26 -19.82
N PRO A 132 -4.42 -25.16 -19.06
CA PRO A 132 -3.30 -25.08 -18.16
C PRO A 132 -3.73 -24.92 -16.71
N SER A 133 -3.03 -25.71 -15.90
CA SER A 133 -3.03 -25.80 -14.45
C SER A 133 -3.04 -24.48 -13.70
N SER A 134 -3.70 -24.57 -12.54
CA SER A 134 -3.70 -23.66 -11.40
C SER A 134 -2.34 -22.98 -11.13
N VAL A 135 -2.34 -21.66 -11.11
CA VAL A 135 -1.51 -20.85 -10.21
C VAL A 135 -2.46 -20.10 -9.29
N GLN A 136 -2.69 -20.69 -8.12
CA GLN A 136 -3.47 -20.11 -7.04
C GLN A 136 -2.82 -18.80 -6.59
N GLN A 137 -3.51 -17.68 -6.80
CA GLN A 137 -3.27 -16.48 -5.99
C GLN A 137 -3.63 -16.83 -4.53
N PRO A 138 -2.82 -16.48 -3.51
CA PRO A 138 -3.24 -16.63 -2.14
C PRO A 138 -4.44 -15.70 -1.87
N PRO A 139 -5.48 -16.16 -1.17
CA PRO A 139 -6.69 -15.37 -0.97
C PRO A 139 -6.39 -14.10 -0.16
N PRO A 140 -7.13 -13.00 -0.42
CA PRO A 140 -7.08 -11.84 0.46
C PRO A 140 -7.56 -12.25 1.86
N PRO A 141 -6.98 -11.70 2.94
CA PRO A 141 -7.47 -11.98 4.28
C PRO A 141 -8.92 -11.52 4.38
N GLN A 142 -9.81 -12.48 4.61
CA GLN A 142 -11.21 -12.23 4.93
C GLN A 142 -11.24 -11.50 6.28
N VAL A 143 -11.39 -10.17 6.24
CA VAL A 143 -11.71 -9.42 7.44
C VAL A 143 -13.16 -9.73 7.76
N LEU A 144 -13.36 -10.72 8.64
CA LEU A 144 -14.67 -11.06 9.19
C LEU A 144 -15.13 -9.87 10.04
N LEU A 145 -15.93 -8.98 9.45
CA LEU A 145 -16.71 -7.99 10.21
C LEU A 145 -17.82 -8.74 10.95
N SER A 146 -17.52 -9.27 12.13
CA SER A 146 -18.55 -9.72 13.06
C SER A 146 -19.19 -8.52 13.73
N ARG A 147 -20.39 -8.17 13.25
CA ARG A 147 -21.39 -7.38 13.97
C ARG A 147 -21.99 -8.20 15.11
N LYS A 148 -21.81 -7.73 16.35
CA LYS A 148 -22.59 -7.91 17.61
C LYS A 148 -21.58 -7.88 18.76
N GLY A 149 -21.77 -7.19 19.87
CA GLY A 149 -22.87 -6.42 20.41
C GLY A 149 -22.37 -5.78 21.72
N ASN A 150 -23.11 -4.78 22.16
CA ASN A 150 -23.02 -4.12 23.46
C ASN A 150 -22.58 -5.05 24.62
N THR A 151 -21.53 -4.69 25.37
CA THR A 151 -21.46 -4.80 26.84
C THR A 151 -20.23 -4.07 27.41
N ASN A 152 -20.52 -3.03 28.19
CA ASN A 152 -19.89 -2.67 29.46
C ASN A 152 -18.35 -2.80 29.59
N CYS A 153 -17.65 -1.67 29.42
CA CYS A 153 -16.29 -1.49 29.93
C CYS A 153 -16.28 -1.55 31.46
N LYS A 154 -15.75 -2.62 32.04
CA LYS A 154 -15.22 -2.64 33.40
C LYS A 154 -13.84 -3.26 33.42
N PHE A 155 -12.92 -2.49 34.00
CA PHE A 155 -11.79 -2.90 34.84
C PHE A 155 -10.90 -4.06 34.37
N TRP A 156 -9.60 -3.81 34.30
CA TRP A 156 -8.63 -4.45 35.20
C TRP A 156 -7.31 -3.67 35.12
N THR A 157 -7.04 -2.92 36.17
CA THR A 157 -5.69 -2.48 36.53
C THR A 157 -4.90 -3.71 37.00
N SER A 158 -3.69 -3.89 36.50
CA SER A 158 -2.66 -4.62 37.24
C SER A 158 -1.31 -3.97 36.96
N GLN A 159 -0.66 -3.62 38.06
CA GLN A 159 0.59 -2.88 38.21
C GLN A 159 1.81 -3.65 37.68
N PRO A 160 2.94 -2.96 37.49
CA PRO A 160 4.23 -3.60 37.22
C PRO A 160 4.90 -4.08 38.52
N SER A 161 5.42 -5.31 38.52
CA SER A 161 6.32 -5.80 39.55
C SER A 161 7.76 -5.46 39.16
N CYS A 162 8.35 -4.51 39.89
CA CYS A 162 9.81 -4.37 40.00
C CYS A 162 10.28 -5.25 41.15
N LEU A 163 11.26 -6.12 40.88
CA LEU A 163 12.33 -6.55 41.78
C LEU A 163 13.44 -7.17 40.92
#